data_AF-A0A165DP75-F1
#
_entry.id   AF-A0A165DP75-F1
#
_cell.length_a   1.000
_cell.length_b   1.000
_cell.length_c   1.000
_cell.angle_alpha   90.00
_cell.angle_beta   90.00
_cell.angle_gamma   90.00
#
_symmetry.space_group_name_H-M   'P 1'
#
loop_
_entity.id
_entity.type
_entity.pdbx_description
1 polymer ?
#
loop_
_entity_poly.entity_id
_entity_poly.type
_entity_poly.pdbx_seq_one_letter_code
_entity_poly.pdbx_strand_id
1 'polypeptide(L)'
;PSGNKHDYLSWAPYWWPDCSGVGNTTELTPQEIWVTCPYKDRDGVFVPDYRLINDTGSFAGMADAVMFNALAWQITGDDKYANKSVEFISTWYLDEDTYMAPNLNYSQVKRGPGVQQGNKSGVLDMKNTAKILSAILLFRKTSYPGWTAEKDTKMRAWSAAFIQWLETHPFGKQEMASANNHGTFWYNTMVSHQIIVNNASEAKRYLNQYYTTQFLKQIDANGEQPLEVVRSRTYHYRAYNIGAMVTCAKLAAYIGMDTWNLTTTNGGTIQTALDWAMSKDPAATHEVDSAPKEELYQDIAAVGAHYGDGDGKYAHFLAGVDPEYPKSPYFLWNQPLALPEGYVVGAGKLTLGQAVGSAQGTIVPTLGTLVVGIVTFQLARITVFQRV
;
A
#
# COMPACT_ATOMS: atom_id res chain seq x y z
N PRO A 1 -21.20 -8.28 14.51
CA PRO A 1 -22.67 -8.15 14.30
C PRO A 1 -23.38 -9.45 13.90
N SER A 2 -22.78 -10.26 13.03
CA SER A 2 -23.27 -11.59 12.61
C SER A 2 -23.22 -12.68 13.68
N GLY A 3 -22.40 -12.50 14.73
CA GLY A 3 -22.04 -13.56 15.69
C GLY A 3 -20.87 -14.44 15.24
N ASN A 4 -20.36 -14.26 14.02
CA ASN A 4 -19.18 -14.94 13.51
C ASN A 4 -17.91 -14.15 13.86
N LYS A 5 -16.95 -14.78 14.56
CA LYS A 5 -15.67 -14.14 14.93
C LYS A 5 -14.67 -14.04 13.77
N HIS A 6 -14.88 -14.80 12.71
CA HIS A 6 -14.07 -14.73 11.49
C HIS A 6 -14.41 -13.51 10.64
N ASP A 7 -15.52 -12.81 10.92
CA ASP A 7 -15.89 -11.62 10.17
C ASP A 7 -15.01 -10.44 10.54
N TYR A 8 -14.32 -9.90 9.54
CA TYR A 8 -13.50 -8.70 9.68
C TYR A 8 -14.32 -7.50 10.12
N LEU A 9 -13.86 -6.81 11.17
CA LEU A 9 -14.54 -5.68 11.77
C LEU A 9 -13.60 -4.49 12.00
N SER A 10 -14.00 -3.33 11.49
CA SER A 10 -13.33 -2.06 11.78
C SER A 10 -14.33 -0.91 11.87
N TRP A 11 -13.92 0.18 12.51
CA TRP A 11 -14.74 1.39 12.61
C TRP A 11 -14.39 2.39 11.50
N ALA A 12 -15.41 3.09 10.99
CA ALA A 12 -15.17 4.17 10.05
C ALA A 12 -14.39 5.31 10.76
N PRO A 13 -13.17 5.66 10.29
CA PRO A 13 -12.23 6.45 11.08
C PRO A 13 -12.65 7.91 11.28
N TYR A 14 -13.45 8.45 10.36
CA TYR A 14 -13.81 9.88 10.31
C TYR A 14 -15.27 10.15 10.69
N TRP A 15 -16.00 9.16 11.19
CA TRP A 15 -17.39 9.33 11.58
C TRP A 15 -17.46 9.65 13.07
N TRP A 16 -17.96 10.84 13.40
CA TRP A 16 -18.07 11.36 14.76
C TRP A 16 -19.51 11.40 15.25
N PRO A 17 -19.78 11.15 16.54
CA PRO A 17 -21.13 11.29 17.08
C PRO A 17 -21.60 12.75 17.00
N ASP A 18 -22.85 12.92 16.60
CA ASP A 18 -23.59 14.17 16.69
C ASP A 18 -24.80 13.97 17.62
N CYS A 19 -24.61 14.37 18.88
CA CYS A 19 -25.63 14.28 19.91
C CYS A 19 -26.48 15.56 20.01
N SER A 20 -26.32 16.55 19.12
CA SER A 20 -27.02 17.85 19.24
C SER A 20 -28.56 17.74 19.22
N GLY A 21 -29.09 16.64 18.67
CA GLY A 21 -30.53 16.39 18.55
C GLY A 21 -31.09 15.31 19.49
N VAL A 22 -30.31 14.73 20.42
CA VAL A 22 -30.75 13.54 21.20
C VAL A 22 -31.44 13.86 22.53
N GLY A 23 -31.70 15.14 22.83
CA GLY A 23 -32.57 15.58 23.94
C GLY A 23 -32.10 15.19 25.35
N ASN A 24 -30.84 14.77 25.50
CA ASN A 24 -30.26 14.40 26.79
C ASN A 24 -30.02 15.64 27.67
N THR A 25 -30.34 15.53 28.96
CA THR A 25 -30.14 16.61 29.95
C THR A 25 -28.87 16.43 30.79
N THR A 26 -28.19 15.29 30.63
CA THR A 26 -26.90 14.94 31.24
C THR A 26 -25.91 14.48 30.17
N GLU A 27 -24.61 14.52 30.48
CA GLU A 27 -23.59 13.95 29.60
C GLU A 27 -23.87 12.45 29.37
N LEU A 28 -23.81 12.02 28.11
CA LEU A 28 -24.00 10.63 27.73
C LEU A 28 -22.70 9.85 27.91
N THR A 29 -22.82 8.64 28.43
CA THR A 29 -21.73 7.65 28.41
C THR A 29 -21.38 7.24 26.97
N PRO A 30 -20.17 6.74 26.69
CA PRO A 30 -19.82 6.22 25.36
C PRO A 30 -20.82 5.20 24.81
N GLN A 31 -21.32 4.31 25.67
CA GLN A 31 -22.31 3.30 25.31
C GLN A 31 -23.65 3.92 24.90
N GLU A 32 -24.10 4.96 25.61
CA GLU A 32 -25.30 5.70 25.24
C GLU A 32 -25.11 6.48 23.94
N ILE A 33 -23.94 7.09 23.73
CA ILE A 33 -23.60 7.77 22.47
C ILE A 33 -23.68 6.80 21.28
N TRP A 34 -23.16 5.58 21.44
CA TRP A 34 -23.15 4.57 20.37
C TRP A 34 -24.53 4.12 19.91
N VAL A 35 -25.55 4.25 20.76
CA VAL A 35 -26.93 3.83 20.43
C VAL A 35 -27.87 4.99 20.17
N THR A 36 -27.61 6.19 20.70
CA THR A 36 -28.51 7.34 20.56
C THR A 36 -28.06 8.35 19.51
N CYS A 37 -26.76 8.65 19.42
CA CYS A 37 -26.28 9.74 18.58
C CYS A 37 -26.01 9.26 17.15
N PRO A 38 -26.63 9.88 16.12
CA PRO A 38 -26.22 9.66 14.73
C PRO A 38 -24.77 10.08 14.54
N TYR A 39 -24.04 9.36 13.68
CA TYR A 39 -22.66 9.70 13.35
C TYR A 39 -22.60 10.51 12.04
N LYS A 40 -21.71 11.49 11.97
CA LYS A 40 -21.48 12.34 10.79
C LYS A 40 -20.01 12.35 10.39
N ASP A 41 -19.77 12.44 9.09
CA ASP A 41 -18.42 12.49 8.52
C ASP A 41 -17.70 13.79 8.91
N ARG A 42 -16.42 13.67 9.31
CA ARG A 42 -15.47 14.75 9.55
C ARG A 42 -14.14 14.36 8.92
N ASP A 43 -14.03 14.57 7.61
CA ASP A 43 -12.90 14.11 6.80
C ASP A 43 -11.54 14.42 7.44
N GLY A 44 -10.68 13.40 7.53
CA GLY A 44 -9.31 13.51 8.06
C GLY A 44 -9.20 13.69 9.58
N VAL A 45 -10.32 13.76 10.31
CA VAL A 45 -10.33 13.89 11.77
C VAL A 45 -10.69 12.56 12.39
N PHE A 46 -9.71 11.85 12.96
CA PHE A 46 -9.92 10.53 13.55
C PHE A 46 -10.79 10.58 14.81
N VAL A 47 -11.87 9.82 14.86
CA VAL A 47 -12.65 9.63 16.09
C VAL A 47 -11.83 8.80 17.10
N PRO A 48 -11.67 9.21 18.38
CA PRO A 48 -10.64 8.65 19.27
C PRO A 48 -10.69 7.13 19.48
N ASP A 49 -11.89 6.56 19.42
CA ASP A 49 -12.18 5.15 19.68
C ASP A 49 -12.14 4.28 18.42
N TYR A 50 -11.78 4.82 17.25
CA TYR A 50 -11.75 4.09 15.97
C TYR A 50 -10.88 2.83 15.97
N ARG A 51 -9.92 2.74 16.90
CA ARG A 51 -9.00 1.60 17.08
C ARG A 51 -9.37 0.69 18.25
N LEU A 52 -10.51 0.86 18.92
CA LEU A 52 -10.96 -0.10 19.95
C LEU A 52 -11.28 -1.47 19.36
N ILE A 53 -11.73 -1.51 18.10
CA ILE A 53 -11.72 -2.70 17.27
C ILE A 53 -10.78 -2.40 16.12
N ASN A 54 -9.74 -3.22 15.97
CA ASN A 54 -8.55 -2.83 15.21
C ASN A 54 -8.11 -3.87 14.19
N ASP A 55 -9.03 -4.55 13.52
CA ASP A 55 -8.65 -5.48 12.45
C ASP A 55 -7.88 -4.75 11.34
N THR A 56 -8.13 -3.44 11.14
CA THR A 56 -7.33 -2.59 10.22
C THR A 56 -5.87 -2.50 10.62
N GLY A 57 -5.58 -2.35 11.92
CA GLY A 57 -4.21 -2.31 12.43
C GLY A 57 -3.58 -3.70 12.44
N SER A 58 -4.34 -4.72 12.83
CA SER A 58 -3.89 -6.10 12.82
C SER A 58 -3.54 -6.57 11.41
N PHE A 59 -4.39 -6.25 10.41
CA PHE A 59 -4.14 -6.57 9.01
C PHE A 59 -2.90 -5.85 8.48
N ALA A 60 -2.78 -4.55 8.75
CA ALA A 60 -1.64 -3.78 8.29
C ALA A 60 -0.32 -4.28 8.91
N GLY A 61 -0.31 -4.54 10.22
CA GLY A 61 0.84 -5.10 10.93
C GLY A 61 1.19 -6.51 10.45
N MET A 62 0.18 -7.35 10.18
CA MET A 62 0.39 -8.68 9.60
C MET A 62 1.00 -8.58 8.19
N ALA A 63 0.49 -7.71 7.33
CA ALA A 63 1.01 -7.52 5.98
C ALA A 63 2.48 -7.02 5.98
N ASP A 64 2.82 -6.10 6.89
CA ASP A 64 4.20 -5.65 7.11
C ASP A 64 5.08 -6.79 7.63
N ALA A 65 4.61 -7.54 8.62
CA ALA A 65 5.35 -8.66 9.18
C ALA A 65 5.62 -9.74 8.14
N VAL A 66 4.63 -10.10 7.32
CA VAL A 66 4.79 -11.06 6.22
C VAL A 66 5.87 -10.60 5.25
N MET A 67 5.83 -9.35 4.81
CA MET A 67 6.76 -8.81 3.83
C MET A 67 8.17 -8.66 4.39
N PHE A 68 8.33 -8.06 5.57
CA PHE A 68 9.65 -7.85 6.17
C PHE A 68 10.34 -9.16 6.53
N ASN A 69 9.60 -10.16 7.00
CA ASN A 69 10.17 -11.49 7.24
C ASN A 69 10.56 -12.18 5.91
N ALA A 70 9.77 -12.05 4.85
CA ALA A 70 10.11 -12.60 3.53
C ALA A 70 11.38 -11.95 2.95
N LEU A 71 11.53 -10.63 3.12
CA LEU A 71 12.74 -9.88 2.75
C LEU A 71 13.95 -10.31 3.60
N ALA A 72 13.78 -10.39 4.92
CA ALA A 72 14.85 -10.79 5.83
C ALA A 72 15.35 -12.20 5.50
N TRP A 73 14.44 -13.13 5.20
CA TRP A 73 14.78 -14.46 4.69
C TRP A 73 15.61 -14.36 3.41
N GLN A 74 15.17 -13.59 2.42
CA GLN A 74 15.88 -13.48 1.14
C GLN A 74 17.27 -12.85 1.28
N ILE A 75 17.47 -11.96 2.25
CA ILE A 75 18.75 -11.31 2.52
C ILE A 75 19.69 -12.22 3.32
N THR A 76 19.17 -12.96 4.29
CA THR A 76 19.98 -13.71 5.27
C THR A 76 20.12 -15.20 4.95
N GLY A 77 19.17 -15.76 4.20
CA GLY A 77 19.01 -17.20 4.00
C GLY A 77 18.48 -17.96 5.24
N ASP A 78 18.07 -17.27 6.31
CA ASP A 78 17.62 -17.90 7.56
C ASP A 78 16.11 -18.21 7.52
N ASP A 79 15.78 -19.49 7.39
CA ASP A 79 14.41 -20.01 7.26
C ASP A 79 13.50 -19.63 8.43
N LYS A 80 14.01 -19.22 9.59
CA LYS A 80 13.16 -18.73 10.69
C LYS A 80 12.27 -17.56 10.26
N TYR A 81 12.76 -16.71 9.37
CA TYR A 81 12.00 -15.56 8.87
C TYR A 81 10.91 -16.02 7.89
N ALA A 82 11.23 -16.88 6.93
CA ALA A 82 10.21 -17.43 6.01
C ALA A 82 9.13 -18.22 6.76
N ASN A 83 9.51 -19.01 7.77
CA ASN A 83 8.57 -19.70 8.66
C ASN A 83 7.62 -18.72 9.33
N LYS A 84 8.13 -17.59 9.83
CA LYS A 84 7.30 -16.57 10.47
C LYS A 84 6.33 -15.89 9.49
N SER A 85 6.75 -15.60 8.25
CA SER A 85 5.83 -15.12 7.21
C SER A 85 4.72 -16.13 6.90
N VAL A 86 5.06 -17.42 6.76
CA VAL A 86 4.08 -18.48 6.49
C VAL A 86 3.11 -18.66 7.65
N GLU A 87 3.58 -18.54 8.90
CA GLU A 87 2.75 -18.57 10.10
C GLU A 87 1.72 -17.44 10.08
N PHE A 88 2.15 -16.19 9.85
CA PHE A 88 1.22 -15.06 9.76
C PHE A 88 0.17 -15.21 8.66
N ILE A 89 0.56 -15.68 7.48
CA ILE A 89 -0.40 -15.97 6.40
C ILE A 89 -1.36 -17.11 6.82
N SER A 90 -0.84 -18.17 7.45
CA SER A 90 -1.66 -19.30 7.88
C SER A 90 -2.70 -18.86 8.91
N THR A 91 -2.29 -18.12 9.95
CA THR A 91 -3.19 -17.62 10.98
C THR A 91 -4.26 -16.69 10.41
N TRP A 92 -3.90 -15.78 9.50
CA TRP A 92 -4.86 -14.81 8.98
C TRP A 92 -5.83 -15.41 7.95
N TYR A 93 -5.40 -16.39 7.13
CA TYR A 93 -6.18 -16.82 5.97
C TYR A 93 -6.58 -18.30 5.95
N LEU A 94 -5.83 -19.17 6.61
CA LEU A 94 -5.85 -20.61 6.33
C LEU A 94 -6.28 -21.47 7.52
N ASP A 95 -5.89 -21.07 8.73
CA ASP A 95 -6.12 -21.83 9.96
C ASP A 95 -7.58 -21.69 10.41
N GLU A 96 -8.27 -22.81 10.61
CA GLU A 96 -9.72 -22.85 10.87
C GLU A 96 -10.13 -22.07 12.13
N ASP A 97 -9.25 -22.01 13.14
CA ASP A 97 -9.53 -21.32 14.40
C ASP A 97 -9.44 -19.79 14.29
N THR A 98 -8.74 -19.26 13.28
CA THR A 98 -8.34 -17.84 13.24
C THR A 98 -8.57 -17.12 11.92
N TYR A 99 -8.92 -17.82 10.83
CA TYR A 99 -9.00 -17.21 9.51
C TYR A 99 -9.96 -16.01 9.47
N MET A 100 -9.65 -15.03 8.64
CA MET A 100 -10.58 -13.97 8.26
C MET A 100 -11.53 -14.51 7.19
N ALA A 101 -12.84 -14.34 7.31
CA ALA A 101 -13.78 -14.68 6.24
C ALA A 101 -13.49 -13.83 4.99
N PRO A 102 -13.61 -14.36 3.75
CA PRO A 102 -13.24 -13.66 2.51
C PRO A 102 -14.30 -12.63 2.09
N ASN A 103 -14.65 -11.70 2.98
CA ASN A 103 -15.57 -10.59 2.75
C ASN A 103 -15.27 -9.44 3.72
N LEU A 104 -15.82 -8.26 3.43
CA LEU A 104 -15.70 -7.07 4.28
C LEU A 104 -17.09 -6.50 4.62
N ASN A 105 -18.02 -7.37 4.98
CA ASN A 105 -19.40 -6.98 5.28
C ASN A 105 -19.50 -6.06 6.50
N TYR A 106 -18.48 -6.06 7.37
CA TYR A 106 -18.40 -5.25 8.59
C TYR A 106 -17.13 -4.41 8.68
N SER A 107 -16.49 -4.09 7.55
CA SER A 107 -15.39 -3.12 7.52
C SER A 107 -15.91 -1.68 7.55
N GLN A 108 -15.24 -0.82 8.33
CA GLN A 108 -15.59 0.58 8.53
C GLN A 108 -17.07 0.78 8.88
N VAL A 109 -17.57 0.04 9.87
CA VAL A 109 -18.92 0.24 10.40
C VAL A 109 -19.05 1.67 10.92
N LYS A 110 -20.15 2.33 10.56
CA LYS A 110 -20.53 3.61 11.16
C LYS A 110 -21.30 3.31 12.43
N ARG A 111 -20.88 3.90 13.54
CA ARG A 111 -21.57 3.76 14.82
C ARG A 111 -22.85 4.60 14.84
N GLY A 112 -23.59 4.50 15.94
CA GLY A 112 -24.87 5.19 16.12
C GLY A 112 -26.07 4.27 15.87
N PRO A 113 -27.29 4.80 16.00
CA PRO A 113 -28.52 4.05 15.76
C PRO A 113 -28.61 3.56 14.31
N GLY A 114 -29.21 2.38 14.12
CA GLY A 114 -29.47 1.80 12.79
C GLY A 114 -28.74 0.48 12.56
N VAL A 115 -28.68 0.08 11.29
CA VAL A 115 -28.10 -1.21 10.86
C VAL A 115 -26.58 -1.18 11.02
N GLN A 116 -26.08 -2.09 11.86
CA GLN A 116 -24.64 -2.26 12.11
C GLN A 116 -24.00 -3.09 10.99
N GLN A 117 -23.75 -2.43 9.86
CA GLN A 117 -23.07 -3.00 8.70
C GLN A 117 -21.89 -2.13 8.28
N GLY A 118 -20.96 -2.71 7.53
CA GLY A 118 -19.84 -2.00 6.94
C GLY A 118 -20.27 -1.01 5.86
N ASN A 119 -19.29 -0.47 5.14
CA ASN A 119 -19.55 0.39 3.99
C ASN A 119 -18.47 0.21 2.91
N LYS A 120 -18.70 0.78 1.72
CA LYS A 120 -17.78 0.66 0.56
C LYS A 120 -16.32 1.01 0.88
N SER A 121 -16.10 2.04 1.69
CA SER A 121 -14.76 2.56 2.00
C SER A 121 -13.92 1.58 2.81
N GLY A 122 -14.55 0.60 3.45
CA GLY A 122 -13.84 -0.43 4.22
C GLY A 122 -13.07 -1.42 3.35
N VAL A 123 -13.27 -1.44 2.04
CA VAL A 123 -12.36 -2.15 1.12
C VAL A 123 -10.93 -1.59 1.19
N LEU A 124 -10.77 -0.31 1.51
CA LEU A 124 -9.47 0.35 1.68
C LEU A 124 -8.63 -0.28 2.81
N ASP A 125 -9.27 -0.95 3.76
CA ASP A 125 -8.55 -1.65 4.84
C ASP A 125 -7.60 -2.73 4.29
N MET A 126 -7.90 -3.30 3.12
CA MET A 126 -7.09 -4.34 2.47
C MET A 126 -5.96 -3.76 1.58
N LYS A 127 -5.70 -2.45 1.60
CA LYS A 127 -4.72 -1.76 0.72
C LYS A 127 -3.32 -2.36 0.69
N ASN A 128 -2.90 -3.02 1.79
CA ASN A 128 -1.58 -3.63 1.94
C ASN A 128 -1.46 -5.04 1.34
N THR A 129 -2.48 -5.56 0.65
CA THR A 129 -2.49 -6.93 0.08
C THR A 129 -1.29 -7.21 -0.83
N ALA A 130 -0.80 -6.22 -1.58
CA ALA A 130 0.36 -6.39 -2.46
C ALA A 130 1.65 -6.79 -1.71
N LYS A 131 1.78 -6.45 -0.42
CA LYS A 131 2.88 -6.90 0.46
C LYS A 131 2.82 -8.41 0.68
N ILE A 132 1.62 -8.94 0.91
CA ILE A 132 1.38 -10.39 1.11
C ILE A 132 1.61 -11.14 -0.20
N LEU A 133 1.13 -10.59 -1.32
CA LEU A 133 1.40 -11.14 -2.65
C LEU A 133 2.91 -11.28 -2.90
N SER A 134 3.70 -10.26 -2.58
CA SER A 134 5.15 -10.26 -2.80
C SER A 134 5.83 -11.45 -2.10
N ALA A 135 5.45 -11.73 -0.85
CA ALA A 135 5.95 -12.89 -0.11
C ALA A 135 5.51 -14.23 -0.72
N ILE A 136 4.24 -14.38 -1.09
CA ILE A 136 3.72 -15.60 -1.74
C ILE A 136 4.44 -15.88 -3.05
N LEU A 137 4.63 -14.87 -3.89
CA LEU A 137 5.36 -15.01 -5.15
C LEU A 137 6.81 -15.42 -4.92
N LEU A 138 7.45 -14.85 -3.91
CA LEU A 138 8.79 -15.24 -3.51
C LEU A 138 8.84 -16.72 -3.12
N PHE A 139 7.97 -17.18 -2.20
CA PHE A 139 7.93 -18.58 -1.78
C PHE A 139 7.65 -19.55 -2.93
N ARG A 140 6.73 -19.19 -3.85
CA ARG A 140 6.46 -19.97 -5.07
C ARG A 140 7.69 -20.05 -5.95
N LYS A 141 8.34 -18.91 -6.22
CA LYS A 141 9.49 -18.83 -7.13
C LYS A 141 10.68 -19.66 -6.64
N THR A 142 10.94 -19.63 -5.34
CA THR A 142 12.05 -20.35 -4.70
C THR A 142 11.68 -21.79 -4.32
N SER A 143 10.42 -22.19 -4.46
CA SER A 143 9.90 -23.47 -3.96
C SER A 143 10.19 -23.67 -2.47
N TYR A 144 9.92 -22.65 -1.64
CA TYR A 144 10.19 -22.71 -0.20
C TYR A 144 9.41 -23.86 0.46
N PRO A 145 10.07 -24.82 1.16
CA PRO A 145 9.40 -26.00 1.70
C PRO A 145 8.26 -25.72 2.68
N GLY A 146 8.34 -24.62 3.43
CA GLY A 146 7.28 -24.23 4.37
C GLY A 146 5.99 -23.73 3.68
N TRP A 147 6.08 -23.27 2.43
CA TRP A 147 4.91 -22.89 1.62
C TRP A 147 4.44 -24.08 0.78
N THR A 148 3.71 -24.99 1.42
CA THR A 148 3.28 -26.25 0.79
C THR A 148 2.21 -26.03 -0.28
N ALA A 149 2.06 -27.01 -1.19
CA ALA A 149 1.01 -27.00 -2.21
C ALA A 149 -0.42 -26.92 -1.61
N GLU A 150 -0.60 -27.47 -0.40
CA GLU A 150 -1.87 -27.38 0.34
C GLU A 150 -2.16 -25.94 0.77
N LYS A 151 -1.18 -25.28 1.41
CA LYS A 151 -1.31 -23.86 1.83
C LYS A 151 -1.55 -22.96 0.64
N ASP A 152 -0.83 -23.18 -0.45
CA ASP A 152 -1.03 -22.43 -1.69
C ASP A 152 -2.46 -22.61 -2.25
N THR A 153 -2.96 -23.84 -2.25
CA THR A 153 -4.33 -24.14 -2.71
C THR A 153 -5.38 -23.47 -1.83
N LYS A 154 -5.22 -23.50 -0.50
CA LYS A 154 -6.11 -22.81 0.44
C LYS A 154 -6.07 -21.29 0.24
N MET A 155 -4.89 -20.71 0.05
CA MET A 155 -4.74 -19.26 -0.20
C MET A 155 -5.38 -18.83 -1.52
N ARG A 156 -5.28 -19.66 -2.57
CA ARG A 156 -5.97 -19.43 -3.84
C ARG A 156 -7.48 -19.54 -3.68
N ALA A 157 -7.98 -20.50 -2.91
CA ALA A 157 -9.41 -20.64 -2.64
C ALA A 157 -9.97 -19.42 -1.88
N TRP A 158 -9.26 -18.97 -0.84
CA TRP A 158 -9.63 -17.74 -0.11
C TRP A 158 -9.67 -16.52 -1.04
N SER A 159 -8.62 -16.34 -1.85
CA SER A 159 -8.53 -15.22 -2.80
C SER A 159 -9.63 -15.26 -3.85
N ALA A 160 -9.98 -16.45 -4.37
CA ALA A 160 -11.07 -16.62 -5.33
C ALA A 160 -12.43 -16.22 -4.73
N ALA A 161 -12.70 -16.61 -3.48
CA ALA A 161 -13.91 -16.22 -2.78
C ALA A 161 -13.96 -14.69 -2.52
N PHE A 162 -12.83 -14.09 -2.17
CA PHE A 162 -12.77 -12.64 -1.94
C PHE A 162 -12.90 -11.83 -3.24
N ILE A 163 -12.31 -12.29 -4.34
CA ILE A 163 -12.54 -11.73 -5.69
C ILE A 163 -14.03 -11.75 -6.02
N GLN A 164 -14.70 -12.90 -5.84
CA GLN A 164 -16.14 -13.02 -6.08
C GLN A 164 -16.93 -12.01 -5.23
N TRP A 165 -16.57 -11.83 -3.96
CA TRP A 165 -17.19 -10.82 -3.11
C TRP A 165 -16.97 -9.40 -3.65
N LEU A 166 -15.74 -9.04 -4.03
CA LEU A 166 -15.43 -7.72 -4.62
C LEU A 166 -16.22 -7.45 -5.90
N GLU A 167 -16.41 -8.46 -6.74
CA GLU A 167 -17.13 -8.36 -8.02
C GLU A 167 -18.64 -8.27 -7.86
N THR A 168 -19.21 -8.88 -6.82
CA THR A 168 -20.66 -9.08 -6.72
C THR A 168 -21.31 -8.22 -5.64
N HIS A 169 -20.63 -8.01 -4.51
CA HIS A 169 -21.18 -7.28 -3.38
C HIS A 169 -21.27 -5.77 -3.68
N PRO A 170 -22.34 -5.07 -3.24
CA PRO A 170 -22.48 -3.63 -3.47
C PRO A 170 -21.29 -2.79 -3.00
N PHE A 171 -20.69 -3.14 -1.85
CA PHE A 171 -19.51 -2.44 -1.33
C PHE A 171 -18.31 -2.54 -2.27
N GLY A 172 -18.01 -3.74 -2.78
CA GLY A 172 -16.93 -3.94 -3.75
C GLY A 172 -17.14 -3.14 -5.03
N LYS A 173 -18.36 -3.20 -5.61
CA LYS A 173 -18.70 -2.45 -6.84
C LYS A 173 -18.65 -0.94 -6.65
N GLN A 174 -19.17 -0.43 -5.54
CA GLN A 174 -19.19 1.00 -5.25
C GLN A 174 -17.79 1.53 -4.97
N GLU A 175 -16.94 0.75 -4.33
CA GLU A 175 -15.55 1.17 -4.11
C GLU A 175 -14.76 1.21 -5.40
N MET A 176 -14.88 0.19 -6.27
CA MET A 176 -14.31 0.17 -7.61
C MET A 176 -14.68 1.44 -8.41
N ALA A 177 -15.90 1.94 -8.23
CA ALA A 177 -16.40 3.14 -8.92
C ALA A 177 -15.87 4.47 -8.34
N SER A 178 -15.12 4.45 -7.24
CA SER A 178 -14.56 5.67 -6.64
C SER A 178 -13.53 6.32 -7.56
N ALA A 179 -13.60 7.64 -7.74
CA ALA A 179 -12.74 8.35 -8.69
C ALA A 179 -11.34 8.66 -8.13
N ASN A 180 -11.21 8.78 -6.80
CA ASN A 180 -10.01 9.17 -6.08
C ASN A 180 -9.17 7.94 -5.67
N ASN A 181 -8.23 8.13 -4.73
CA ASN A 181 -7.35 7.09 -4.20
C ASN A 181 -8.04 5.78 -3.79
N HIS A 182 -9.29 5.82 -3.33
CA HIS A 182 -10.06 4.61 -3.00
C HIS A 182 -10.20 3.67 -4.21
N GLY A 183 -10.47 4.22 -5.40
CA GLY A 183 -10.56 3.44 -6.63
C GLY A 183 -9.22 2.84 -7.00
N THR A 184 -8.13 3.61 -6.88
CA THR A 184 -6.76 3.13 -7.13
C THR A 184 -6.40 1.94 -6.23
N PHE A 185 -6.69 2.05 -4.92
CA PHE A 185 -6.43 0.95 -3.98
C PHE A 185 -7.33 -0.25 -4.17
N TRP A 186 -8.56 -0.07 -4.64
CA TRP A 186 -9.40 -1.21 -5.03
C TRP A 186 -8.72 -2.07 -6.10
N TYR A 187 -8.13 -1.43 -7.12
CA TYR A 187 -7.39 -2.15 -8.17
C TYR A 187 -6.12 -2.81 -7.63
N ASN A 188 -5.38 -2.18 -6.72
CA ASN A 188 -4.25 -2.83 -6.04
C ASN A 188 -4.66 -4.14 -5.36
N THR A 189 -5.75 -4.12 -4.59
CA THR A 189 -6.28 -5.29 -3.90
C THR A 189 -6.78 -6.36 -4.87
N MET A 190 -7.64 -5.99 -5.83
CA MET A 190 -8.20 -6.91 -6.83
C MET A 190 -7.10 -7.59 -7.64
N VAL A 191 -6.19 -6.82 -8.23
CA VAL A 191 -5.12 -7.34 -9.08
C VAL A 191 -4.17 -8.21 -8.28
N SER A 192 -3.90 -7.86 -7.01
CA SER A 192 -3.07 -8.71 -6.14
C SER A 192 -3.69 -10.09 -5.95
N HIS A 193 -4.98 -10.18 -5.66
CA HIS A 193 -5.67 -11.47 -5.54
C HIS A 193 -5.76 -12.22 -6.87
N GLN A 194 -5.97 -11.53 -8.00
CA GLN A 194 -5.96 -12.17 -9.32
C GLN A 194 -4.61 -12.83 -9.62
N ILE A 195 -3.50 -12.21 -9.21
CA ILE A 195 -2.18 -12.82 -9.30
C ILE A 195 -2.03 -14.01 -8.34
N ILE A 196 -2.53 -13.93 -7.11
CA ILE A 196 -2.50 -15.05 -6.16
C ILE A 196 -3.19 -16.27 -6.76
N VAL A 197 -4.35 -16.11 -7.40
CA VAL A 197 -5.09 -17.21 -8.06
C VAL A 197 -4.52 -17.63 -9.42
N ASN A 198 -3.38 -17.06 -9.83
CA ASN A 198 -2.70 -17.29 -11.11
C ASN A 198 -3.53 -16.90 -12.34
N ASN A 199 -4.36 -15.85 -12.24
CA ASN A 199 -5.19 -15.35 -13.33
C ASN A 199 -4.66 -14.02 -13.90
N ALA A 200 -3.53 -14.10 -14.60
CA ALA A 200 -2.89 -12.93 -15.21
C ALA A 200 -3.78 -12.22 -16.24
N SER A 201 -4.65 -12.95 -16.95
CA SER A 201 -5.56 -12.35 -17.95
C SER A 201 -6.57 -11.41 -17.29
N GLU A 202 -7.21 -11.82 -16.20
CA GLU A 202 -8.13 -10.95 -15.46
C GLU A 202 -7.39 -9.81 -14.75
N ALA A 203 -6.20 -10.07 -14.20
CA ALA A 203 -5.35 -9.01 -13.65
C ALA A 203 -5.08 -7.90 -14.68
N LYS A 204 -4.75 -8.28 -15.93
CA LYS A 204 -4.59 -7.32 -17.05
C LYS A 204 -5.88 -6.60 -17.39
N ARG A 205 -7.02 -7.30 -17.42
CA ARG A 205 -8.33 -6.70 -17.68
C ARG A 205 -8.65 -5.59 -16.68
N TYR A 206 -8.44 -5.85 -15.39
CA TYR A 206 -8.69 -4.87 -14.32
C TYR A 206 -7.76 -3.67 -14.39
N LEU A 207 -6.46 -3.87 -14.62
CA LEU A 207 -5.54 -2.74 -14.80
C LEU A 207 -5.88 -1.92 -16.04
N ASN A 208 -6.21 -2.57 -17.16
CA ASN A 208 -6.66 -1.86 -18.36
C ASN A 208 -7.92 -1.03 -18.07
N GLN A 209 -8.86 -1.56 -17.30
CA GLN A 209 -10.03 -0.80 -16.86
C GLN A 209 -9.60 0.43 -16.04
N TYR A 210 -8.76 0.28 -15.01
CA TYR A 210 -8.26 1.40 -14.22
C TYR A 210 -7.65 2.51 -15.08
N TYR A 211 -6.71 2.14 -15.96
CA TYR A 211 -5.98 3.10 -16.79
C TYR A 211 -6.83 3.76 -17.88
N THR A 212 -7.92 3.13 -18.31
CA THR A 212 -8.86 3.68 -19.31
C THR A 212 -10.08 4.37 -18.69
N THR A 213 -10.25 4.33 -17.36
CA THR A 213 -11.36 5.02 -16.66
C THR A 213 -10.92 5.96 -15.56
N GLN A 214 -10.57 5.47 -14.35
CA GLN A 214 -10.32 6.34 -13.19
C GLN A 214 -9.03 7.14 -13.35
N PHE A 215 -7.94 6.48 -13.77
CA PHE A 215 -6.62 7.10 -13.91
C PHE A 215 -6.66 8.36 -14.77
N LEU A 216 -7.46 8.35 -15.85
CA LEU A 216 -7.61 9.45 -16.80
C LEU A 216 -7.95 10.81 -16.18
N LYS A 217 -8.47 10.84 -14.95
CA LYS A 217 -8.91 12.06 -14.25
C LYS A 217 -8.17 12.33 -12.94
N GLN A 218 -7.19 11.49 -12.58
CA GLN A 218 -6.53 11.58 -11.27
C GLN A 218 -5.34 12.54 -11.23
N ILE A 219 -4.80 12.96 -12.39
CA ILE A 219 -3.63 13.83 -12.49
C ILE A 219 -3.91 14.89 -13.57
N ASP A 220 -3.69 16.16 -13.26
CA ASP A 220 -3.81 17.25 -14.23
C ASP A 220 -2.51 17.49 -15.02
N ALA A 221 -2.52 18.49 -15.91
CA ALA A 221 -1.39 18.81 -16.77
C ALA A 221 -0.11 19.24 -16.02
N ASN A 222 -0.25 19.75 -14.79
CA ASN A 222 0.88 20.19 -13.96
C ASN A 222 1.38 19.09 -13.02
N GLY A 223 0.66 17.96 -12.92
CA GLY A 223 0.91 16.90 -11.95
C GLY A 223 0.10 17.02 -10.66
N GLU A 224 -0.77 18.03 -10.51
CA GLU A 224 -1.64 18.08 -9.33
C GLU A 224 -2.71 16.98 -9.41
N GLN A 225 -3.14 16.53 -8.24
CA GLN A 225 -4.16 15.50 -8.10
C GLN A 225 -5.49 16.14 -7.65
N PRO A 226 -6.39 16.51 -8.59
CA PRO A 226 -7.55 17.36 -8.31
C PRO A 226 -8.55 16.77 -7.31
N LEU A 227 -8.58 15.43 -7.19
CA LEU A 227 -9.46 14.73 -6.26
C LEU A 227 -8.87 14.60 -4.85
N GLU A 228 -7.55 14.76 -4.72
CA GLU A 228 -6.81 14.62 -3.46
C GLU A 228 -6.52 15.98 -2.83
N VAL A 229 -6.28 17.01 -3.64
CA VAL A 229 -5.98 18.37 -3.17
C VAL A 229 -7.15 19.03 -2.42
N VAL A 230 -8.38 18.59 -2.67
CA VAL A 230 -9.58 19.12 -1.99
C VAL A 230 -9.83 18.49 -0.62
N ARG A 231 -9.00 17.54 -0.20
CA ARG A 231 -9.16 16.77 1.04
C ARG A 231 -8.49 17.48 2.21
N SER A 232 -8.99 17.23 3.42
CA SER A 232 -8.49 17.88 4.64
C SER A 232 -7.03 17.56 4.99
N ARG A 233 -6.55 16.37 4.61
CA ARG A 233 -5.15 15.95 4.71
C ARG A 233 -4.48 15.95 3.33
N THR A 234 -4.37 17.14 2.76
CA THR A 234 -4.01 17.36 1.35
C THR A 234 -2.65 16.76 0.98
N TYR A 235 -1.60 17.00 1.76
CA TYR A 235 -0.25 16.47 1.53
C TYR A 235 -0.25 14.94 1.63
N HIS A 236 -0.87 14.41 2.68
CA HIS A 236 -1.05 12.96 2.83
C HIS A 236 -1.71 12.35 1.60
N TYR A 237 -2.89 12.85 1.18
CA TYR A 237 -3.65 12.21 0.10
C TYR A 237 -2.92 12.27 -1.26
N ARG A 238 -2.07 13.28 -1.50
CA ARG A 238 -1.18 13.29 -2.68
C ARG A 238 -0.20 12.11 -2.66
N ALA A 239 0.56 11.95 -1.57
CA ALA A 239 1.50 10.84 -1.41
C ALA A 239 0.75 9.49 -1.43
N TYR A 240 -0.38 9.44 -0.73
CA TYR A 240 -1.22 8.26 -0.59
C TYR A 240 -1.73 7.73 -1.94
N ASN A 241 -2.12 8.60 -2.86
CA ASN A 241 -2.56 8.16 -4.18
C ASN A 241 -1.39 7.87 -5.13
N ILE A 242 -0.26 8.58 -5.02
CA ILE A 242 0.96 8.27 -5.80
C ILE A 242 1.45 6.85 -5.48
N GLY A 243 1.60 6.50 -4.21
CA GLY A 243 2.01 5.13 -3.86
C GLY A 243 1.00 4.06 -4.29
N ALA A 244 -0.28 4.41 -4.38
CA ALA A 244 -1.30 3.54 -4.97
C ALA A 244 -1.05 3.32 -6.47
N MET A 245 -0.80 4.39 -7.23
CA MET A 245 -0.50 4.33 -8.68
C MET A 245 0.80 3.60 -8.98
N VAL A 246 1.85 3.84 -8.20
CA VAL A 246 3.14 3.15 -8.30
C VAL A 246 2.96 1.65 -8.07
N THR A 247 2.13 1.26 -7.10
CA THR A 247 1.80 -0.15 -6.85
C THR A 247 1.04 -0.77 -8.04
N CYS A 248 0.04 -0.07 -8.60
CA CYS A 248 -0.61 -0.50 -9.85
C CYS A 248 0.39 -0.71 -10.99
N ALA A 249 1.33 0.23 -11.19
CA ALA A 249 2.32 0.16 -12.27
C ALA A 249 3.32 -0.99 -12.09
N LYS A 250 3.70 -1.29 -10.84
CA LYS A 250 4.54 -2.45 -10.52
C LYS A 250 3.82 -3.78 -10.69
N LEU A 251 2.55 -3.87 -10.30
CA LEU A 251 1.69 -5.02 -10.58
C LEU A 251 1.54 -5.23 -12.09
N ALA A 252 1.34 -4.15 -12.84
CA ALA A 252 1.26 -4.16 -14.30
C ALA A 252 2.55 -4.71 -14.93
N ALA A 253 3.71 -4.20 -14.52
CA ALA A 253 5.01 -4.66 -14.99
C ALA A 253 5.22 -6.17 -14.70
N TYR A 254 4.85 -6.63 -13.49
CA TYR A 254 4.96 -8.03 -13.11
C TYR A 254 4.16 -8.96 -14.05
N ILE A 255 2.98 -8.54 -14.50
CA ILE A 255 2.15 -9.30 -15.44
C ILE A 255 2.45 -8.98 -16.91
N GLY A 256 3.49 -8.20 -17.21
CA GLY A 256 3.92 -7.89 -18.57
C GLY A 256 3.10 -6.81 -19.27
N MET A 257 2.66 -5.79 -18.53
CA MET A 257 2.11 -4.54 -19.04
C MET A 257 3.06 -3.39 -18.75
N ASP A 258 3.25 -2.49 -19.72
CA ASP A 258 3.94 -1.22 -19.49
C ASP A 258 2.91 -0.10 -19.32
N THR A 259 2.84 0.46 -18.12
CA THR A 259 1.81 1.45 -17.75
C THR A 259 2.37 2.73 -17.13
N TRP A 260 3.67 2.80 -16.89
CA TRP A 260 4.30 3.96 -16.25
C TRP A 260 4.21 5.22 -17.13
N ASN A 261 4.29 5.06 -18.44
CA ASN A 261 4.23 6.17 -19.39
C ASN A 261 2.80 6.51 -19.87
N LEU A 262 1.76 5.89 -19.29
CA LEU A 262 0.39 6.25 -19.63
C LEU A 262 0.05 7.64 -19.10
N THR A 263 -0.68 8.39 -19.91
CA THR A 263 -1.09 9.76 -19.62
C THR A 263 -2.55 9.83 -19.23
N THR A 264 -2.88 10.73 -18.31
CA THR A 264 -4.27 11.14 -18.06
C THR A 264 -4.83 11.93 -19.25
N THR A 265 -6.14 12.23 -19.25
CA THR A 265 -6.76 13.05 -20.30
C THR A 265 -6.09 14.42 -20.44
N ASN A 266 -5.54 14.95 -19.35
CA ASN A 266 -4.87 16.24 -19.31
C ASN A 266 -3.34 16.14 -19.50
N GLY A 267 -2.80 14.96 -19.84
CA GLY A 267 -1.38 14.76 -20.10
C GLY A 267 -0.50 14.52 -18.86
N GLY A 268 -1.09 14.37 -17.67
CA GLY A 268 -0.34 14.04 -16.45
C GLY A 268 0.14 12.58 -16.44
N THR A 269 1.25 12.31 -15.77
CA THR A 269 1.82 10.97 -15.56
C THR A 269 2.12 10.73 -14.09
N ILE A 270 2.43 9.49 -13.70
CA ILE A 270 2.89 9.17 -12.34
C ILE A 270 4.13 10.02 -11.98
N GLN A 271 5.04 10.21 -12.94
CA GLN A 271 6.22 11.04 -12.74
C GLN A 271 5.87 12.51 -12.49
N THR A 272 4.99 13.12 -13.31
CA THR A 272 4.61 14.52 -13.11
C THR A 272 3.86 14.71 -11.79
N ALA A 273 3.05 13.72 -11.38
CA ALA A 273 2.38 13.74 -10.08
C ALA A 273 3.35 13.75 -8.90
N LEU A 274 4.38 12.90 -8.94
CA LEU A 274 5.42 12.90 -7.93
C LEU A 274 6.21 14.22 -7.94
N ASP A 275 6.65 14.66 -9.12
CA ASP A 275 7.44 15.87 -9.27
C ASP A 275 6.71 17.10 -8.71
N TRP A 276 5.39 17.17 -8.95
CA TRP A 276 4.53 18.18 -8.37
C TRP A 276 4.46 18.06 -6.84
N ALA A 277 4.25 16.85 -6.31
CA ALA A 277 4.17 16.61 -4.87
C ALA A 277 5.48 16.94 -4.13
N MET A 278 6.65 16.67 -4.72
CA MET A 278 7.96 17.04 -4.19
C MET A 278 8.12 18.56 -4.03
N SER A 279 7.42 19.36 -4.82
CA SER A 279 7.42 20.83 -4.70
C SER A 279 6.58 21.37 -3.54
N LYS A 280 5.81 20.52 -2.84
CA LYS A 280 4.90 20.93 -1.77
C LYS A 280 5.52 20.73 -0.40
N ASP A 281 5.16 21.62 0.53
CA ASP A 281 5.57 21.52 1.92
C ASP A 281 4.36 21.13 2.80
N PRO A 282 4.43 20.06 3.62
CA PRO A 282 3.36 19.70 4.53
C PRO A 282 3.04 20.80 5.56
N ALA A 283 3.96 21.75 5.82
CA ALA A 283 3.67 22.92 6.64
C ALA A 283 2.59 23.82 6.03
N ALA A 284 2.49 23.89 4.70
CA ALA A 284 1.48 24.70 4.00
C ALA A 284 0.05 24.16 4.18
N THR A 285 -0.09 22.92 4.64
CA THR A 285 -1.38 22.23 4.87
C THR A 285 -1.54 21.79 6.32
N HIS A 286 -0.67 22.28 7.23
CA HIS A 286 -0.68 21.94 8.67
C HIS A 286 -0.51 20.44 8.96
N GLU A 287 0.29 19.75 8.16
CA GLU A 287 0.48 18.29 8.19
C GLU A 287 1.87 17.84 8.65
N VAL A 288 2.73 18.75 9.15
CA VAL A 288 4.12 18.41 9.53
C VAL A 288 4.20 17.22 10.48
N ASP A 289 3.30 17.14 11.47
CA ASP A 289 3.30 16.03 12.43
C ASP A 289 2.45 14.83 11.97
N SER A 290 1.38 15.08 11.21
CA SER A 290 0.38 14.08 10.86
C SER A 290 0.65 13.36 9.53
N ALA A 291 1.40 13.97 8.61
CA ALA A 291 1.82 13.42 7.34
C ALA A 291 3.13 14.12 6.89
N PRO A 292 4.27 13.71 7.49
CA PRO A 292 5.53 14.39 7.27
C PRO A 292 6.10 14.05 5.88
N LYS A 293 7.20 14.71 5.48
CA LYS A 293 7.76 14.59 4.11
C LYS A 293 8.14 13.15 3.73
N GLU A 294 8.39 12.31 4.72
CA GLU A 294 8.69 10.88 4.66
C GLU A 294 7.63 10.08 3.89
N GLU A 295 6.39 10.56 3.86
CA GLU A 295 5.30 9.93 3.09
C GLU A 295 5.65 9.79 1.60
N LEU A 296 6.47 10.71 1.05
CA LEU A 296 6.89 10.66 -0.36
C LEU A 296 8.16 9.84 -0.60
N TYR A 297 8.97 9.53 0.42
CA TYR A 297 10.34 9.05 0.18
C TYR A 297 10.38 7.76 -0.62
N GLN A 298 9.44 6.86 -0.33
CA GLN A 298 9.37 5.61 -1.07
C GLN A 298 8.91 5.79 -2.50
N ASP A 299 7.96 6.69 -2.75
CA ASP A 299 7.48 7.00 -4.09
C ASP A 299 8.59 7.65 -4.91
N ILE A 300 9.39 8.54 -4.30
CA ILE A 300 10.58 9.12 -4.90
C ILE A 300 11.58 8.04 -5.29
N ALA A 301 11.86 7.10 -4.39
CA ALA A 301 12.75 6.01 -4.69
C ALA A 301 12.22 5.12 -5.84
N ALA A 302 10.92 4.83 -5.85
CA ALA A 302 10.30 3.99 -6.87
C ALA A 302 10.25 4.66 -8.26
N VAL A 303 9.86 5.94 -8.33
CA VAL A 303 9.80 6.71 -9.58
C VAL A 303 11.20 6.94 -10.12
N GLY A 304 12.13 7.41 -9.28
CA GLY A 304 13.53 7.61 -9.70
C GLY A 304 14.18 6.31 -10.19
N ALA A 305 13.84 5.18 -9.57
CA ALA A 305 14.34 3.88 -10.04
C ALA A 305 13.73 3.40 -11.36
N HIS A 306 12.51 3.84 -11.69
CA HIS A 306 11.85 3.48 -12.94
C HIS A 306 12.25 4.38 -14.10
N TYR A 307 12.10 5.70 -13.96
CA TYR A 307 12.35 6.68 -15.02
C TYR A 307 13.83 7.06 -15.16
N GLY A 308 14.66 6.67 -14.18
CA GLY A 308 16.04 7.10 -14.08
C GLY A 308 16.18 8.45 -13.37
N ASP A 309 17.42 8.77 -12.99
CA ASP A 309 17.77 9.95 -12.20
C ASP A 309 19.07 10.59 -12.73
N GLY A 310 19.10 10.84 -14.04
CA GLY A 310 20.31 11.26 -14.74
C GLY A 310 20.86 12.63 -14.34
N ASP A 311 19.99 13.54 -13.88
CA ASP A 311 20.33 14.86 -13.34
C ASP A 311 20.43 14.86 -11.80
N GLY A 312 20.22 13.71 -11.17
CA GLY A 312 20.25 13.53 -9.72
C GLY A 312 19.06 14.16 -8.98
N LYS A 313 18.00 14.57 -9.67
CA LYS A 313 16.82 15.23 -9.07
C LYS A 313 16.29 14.48 -7.84
N TYR A 314 16.07 13.18 -7.95
CA TYR A 314 15.45 12.37 -6.90
C TYR A 314 16.44 12.05 -5.79
N ALA A 315 17.66 11.66 -6.13
CA ALA A 315 18.74 11.39 -5.17
C ALA A 315 19.11 12.64 -4.35
N HIS A 316 19.23 13.81 -4.99
CA HIS A 316 19.51 15.08 -4.28
C HIS A 316 18.38 15.47 -3.33
N PHE A 317 17.12 15.28 -3.74
CA PHE A 317 15.98 15.51 -2.84
C PHE A 317 16.08 14.63 -1.61
N LEU A 318 16.23 13.30 -1.80
CA LEU A 318 16.32 12.35 -0.68
C LEU A 318 17.52 12.65 0.21
N ALA A 319 18.71 12.93 -0.34
CA ALA A 319 19.89 13.28 0.44
C ALA A 319 19.68 14.53 1.32
N GLY A 320 18.86 15.48 0.88
CA GLY A 320 18.55 16.69 1.64
C GLY A 320 17.61 16.48 2.83
N VAL A 321 16.80 15.43 2.82
CA VAL A 321 15.76 15.17 3.85
C VAL A 321 16.01 13.89 4.65
N ASP A 322 16.70 12.92 4.07
CA ASP A 322 17.18 11.67 4.65
C ASP A 322 18.61 11.38 4.14
N PRO A 323 19.66 11.99 4.71
CA PRO A 323 21.04 11.80 4.26
C PRO A 323 21.55 10.35 4.33
N GLU A 324 20.87 9.49 5.08
CA GLU A 324 21.16 8.06 5.20
C GLU A 324 20.20 7.19 4.37
N TYR A 325 19.40 7.77 3.46
CA TYR A 325 18.44 7.04 2.63
C TYR A 325 18.98 5.79 1.95
N PRO A 326 20.27 5.70 1.55
CA PRO A 326 20.77 4.46 0.95
C PRO A 326 20.77 3.26 1.91
N LYS A 327 20.68 3.49 3.22
CA LYS A 327 20.50 2.47 4.27
C LYS A 327 19.03 2.19 4.55
N SER A 328 18.13 3.06 4.11
CA SER A 328 16.71 2.98 4.40
C SER A 328 16.07 1.80 3.65
N PRO A 329 15.15 1.06 4.29
CA PRO A 329 14.46 -0.05 3.64
C PRO A 329 13.80 0.34 2.32
N TYR A 330 13.22 1.55 2.24
CA TYR A 330 12.54 2.04 1.04
C TYR A 330 13.44 2.20 -0.19
N PHE A 331 14.73 2.44 0.01
CA PHE A 331 15.71 2.48 -1.07
C PHE A 331 16.05 1.06 -1.53
N LEU A 332 16.26 0.13 -0.59
CA LEU A 332 16.71 -1.24 -0.88
C LEU A 332 15.79 -1.96 -1.88
N TRP A 333 14.48 -1.89 -1.71
CA TRP A 333 13.52 -2.56 -2.62
C TRP A 333 13.12 -1.71 -3.83
N ASN A 334 13.55 -0.45 -3.93
CA ASN A 334 13.35 0.42 -5.09
C ASN A 334 14.70 0.76 -5.75
N GLN A 335 15.26 -0.20 -6.46
CA GLN A 335 16.53 -0.07 -7.19
C GLN A 335 16.35 -0.33 -8.68
N PRO A 336 17.15 0.28 -9.57
CA PRO A 336 18.34 1.10 -9.27
C PRO A 336 18.02 2.58 -9.04
N LEU A 337 18.55 3.22 -8.00
CA LEU A 337 18.55 4.69 -7.85
C LEU A 337 19.96 5.19 -7.51
N ALA A 338 20.31 6.40 -7.97
CA ALA A 338 21.62 7.00 -7.71
C ALA A 338 21.92 7.13 -6.20
N LEU A 339 23.21 7.02 -5.86
CA LEU A 339 23.71 7.23 -4.50
C LEU A 339 24.06 8.72 -4.29
N PRO A 340 24.03 9.24 -3.05
CA PRO A 340 24.51 10.58 -2.75
C PRO A 340 26.00 10.72 -3.06
N GLU A 341 26.45 11.96 -3.29
CA GLU A 341 27.87 12.26 -3.47
C GLU A 341 28.71 11.73 -2.28
N GLY A 342 29.84 11.08 -2.58
CA GLY A 342 30.73 10.48 -1.57
C GLY A 342 30.34 9.08 -1.09
N TYR A 343 29.18 8.53 -1.45
CA TYR A 343 28.86 7.13 -1.17
C TYR A 343 29.53 6.21 -2.20
N VAL A 344 30.20 5.16 -1.70
CA VAL A 344 30.81 4.12 -2.54
C VAL A 344 30.32 2.74 -2.11
N VAL A 345 30.11 1.86 -3.09
CA VAL A 345 29.81 0.43 -2.86
C VAL A 345 31.12 -0.35 -2.92
N GLY A 346 31.64 -0.72 -1.76
CA GLY A 346 32.88 -1.51 -1.63
C GLY A 346 32.61 -2.84 -0.92
N ALA A 347 33.00 -3.96 -1.54
CA ALA A 347 32.86 -5.31 -0.98
C ALA A 347 31.45 -5.64 -0.42
N GLY A 348 30.39 -5.19 -1.11
CA GLY A 348 29.00 -5.42 -0.69
C GLY A 348 28.57 -4.61 0.53
N LYS A 349 29.37 -3.63 0.97
CA LYS A 349 29.01 -2.66 2.00
C LYS A 349 28.84 -1.28 1.39
N LEU A 350 27.81 -0.58 1.84
CA LEU A 350 27.64 0.83 1.57
C LEU A 350 28.43 1.63 2.60
N THR A 351 29.43 2.38 2.16
CA THR A 351 30.27 3.20 3.05
C THR A 351 30.34 4.63 2.53
N LEU A 352 30.33 5.61 3.45
CA LEU A 352 30.69 6.98 3.12
C LEU A 352 32.20 6.99 2.83
N GLY A 353 32.57 7.13 1.56
CA GLY A 353 33.95 7.23 1.11
C GLY A 353 34.51 8.61 1.46
N GLN A 354 35.75 8.66 1.93
CA GLN A 354 36.49 9.92 1.93
C GLN A 354 36.67 10.35 0.47
N ALA A 355 36.28 11.59 0.16
CA ALA A 355 36.29 12.14 -1.18
C ALA A 355 37.67 11.96 -1.84
N VAL A 356 37.71 11.17 -2.91
CA VAL A 356 38.82 11.18 -3.86
C VAL A 356 38.23 11.39 -5.25
N GLY A 357 38.35 12.62 -5.74
CA GLY A 357 38.35 13.01 -7.16
C GLY A 357 37.25 12.47 -8.07
N SER A 358 36.30 13.36 -8.42
CA SER A 358 35.45 13.36 -9.62
C SER A 358 35.51 12.11 -10.53
N ALA A 359 34.54 11.22 -10.36
CA ALA A 359 34.14 10.29 -11.42
C ALA A 359 32.61 10.18 -11.42
N GLN A 360 31.97 10.89 -12.35
CA GLN A 360 30.59 10.61 -12.76
C GLN A 360 30.58 9.23 -13.42
N GLY A 361 29.83 8.28 -12.85
CA GLY A 361 29.66 6.97 -13.44
C GLY A 361 28.49 6.21 -12.80
N THR A 362 27.53 5.80 -13.63
CA THR A 362 26.56 4.75 -13.32
C THR A 362 27.31 3.42 -13.20
N ILE A 363 27.68 3.04 -11.98
CA ILE A 363 28.33 1.75 -11.73
C ILE A 363 27.26 0.76 -11.27
N VAL A 364 26.92 -0.19 -12.14
CA VAL A 364 26.19 -1.41 -11.77
C VAL A 364 27.17 -2.28 -10.97
N PRO A 365 26.93 -2.57 -9.69
CA PRO A 365 27.83 -3.43 -8.93
C PRO A 365 27.71 -4.86 -9.45
N THR A 366 28.81 -5.42 -9.95
CA THR A 366 28.95 -6.85 -10.25
C THR A 366 28.99 -7.64 -8.94
N LEU A 367 27.80 -7.96 -8.42
CA LEU A 367 27.58 -8.83 -7.26
C LEU A 367 27.73 -10.31 -7.67
N GLY A 368 28.98 -10.80 -7.70
CA GLY A 368 29.38 -12.12 -8.19
C GLY A 368 28.84 -13.35 -7.44
N THR A 369 28.14 -13.18 -6.32
CA THR A 369 27.46 -14.28 -5.58
C THR A 369 25.94 -14.10 -5.50
N LEU A 370 25.41 -13.02 -6.08
CA LEU A 370 23.99 -12.67 -6.07
C LEU A 370 23.32 -12.93 -7.44
N VAL A 371 23.92 -13.71 -8.33
CA VAL A 371 23.35 -13.97 -9.67
C VAL A 371 22.05 -14.80 -9.60
N VAL A 372 21.85 -15.57 -8.52
CA VAL A 372 20.55 -16.22 -8.21
C VAL A 372 19.61 -15.30 -7.40
N GLY A 373 20.14 -14.25 -6.76
CA GLY A 373 19.38 -13.31 -5.94
C GLY A 373 18.76 -12.14 -6.72
N ILE A 374 19.35 -11.70 -7.84
CA ILE A 374 18.87 -10.53 -8.61
C ILE A 374 17.50 -10.79 -9.28
N VAL A 375 17.24 -12.00 -9.77
CA VAL A 375 15.94 -12.37 -10.35
C VAL A 375 14.86 -12.55 -9.28
N THR A 376 15.28 -12.90 -8.06
CA THR A 376 14.41 -13.17 -6.92
C THR A 376 14.07 -11.88 -6.14
N PHE A 377 14.95 -10.86 -6.19
CA PHE A 377 14.72 -9.53 -5.60
C PHE A 377 13.66 -8.69 -6.34
N GLN A 378 13.26 -9.05 -7.57
CA GLN A 378 12.24 -8.33 -8.35
C GLN A 378 10.81 -8.60 -7.84
N LEU A 379 10.54 -9.79 -7.28
CA LEU A 379 9.22 -10.16 -6.76
C LEU A 379 8.86 -9.43 -5.46
N ALA A 380 9.90 -9.02 -4.72
CA ALA A 380 9.76 -8.18 -3.54
C ALA A 380 9.44 -6.70 -3.84
N ARG A 381 9.43 -6.28 -5.11
CA ARG A 381 9.33 -4.86 -5.49
C ARG A 381 7.93 -4.41 -5.82
N ILE A 382 6.91 -5.25 -5.66
CA ILE A 382 5.57 -5.00 -6.20
C ILE A 382 4.83 -3.85 -5.47
N THR A 383 5.28 -3.41 -4.29
CA THR A 383 4.50 -2.49 -3.43
C THR A 383 5.24 -1.23 -2.99
N VAL A 384 4.47 -0.18 -2.68
CA VAL A 384 4.91 1.00 -1.90
C VAL A 384 4.47 0.86 -0.44
N PHE A 385 5.36 1.01 0.54
CA PHE A 385 4.99 1.07 1.95
C PHE A 385 4.41 2.45 2.23
N GLN A 386 3.12 2.49 2.48
CA GLN A 386 2.48 3.68 3.02
C GLN A 386 2.37 3.57 4.52
N ARG A 387 2.63 4.69 5.22
CA ARG A 387 2.36 4.77 6.65
C ARG A 387 0.86 4.60 6.87
N VAL A 388 0.51 3.82 7.88
CA VAL A 388 -0.87 3.40 8.20
C VAL A 388 -1.57 4.47 9.01
#